data_AF-A0A937XFV9-F1
#
_entry.id   AF-A0A937XFV9-F1
#
_cell.length_a   1.000
_cell.length_b   1.000
_cell.length_c   1.000
_cell.angle_alpha   90.00
_cell.angle_beta   90.00
_cell.angle_gamma   90.00
#
_symmetry.space_group_name_H-M   'P 1'
#
loop_
_entity.id
_entity.type
_entity.pdbx_description
1 polymer ?
#
loop_
_entity_poly.entity_id
_entity_poly.type
_entity_poly.pdbx_seq_one_letter_code
_entity_poly.pdbx_strand_id
1 'polypeptide(L)' 'MARLKCPVCTHENTWAHYVHEPCPGSPTGKNEWEAEAIGATPDGKPLPAPCPLPGDGTLTQASKVMCRDCNHEW' A
#
# COMPACT_ATOMS: atom_id res chain seq x y z
N MET A 1 14.03 7.30 2.55
CA MET A 1 12.79 6.79 3.18
C MET A 1 13.08 5.38 3.68
N ALA A 2 12.74 5.05 4.93
CA ALA A 2 12.97 3.70 5.47
C ALA A 2 11.82 2.76 5.09
N ARG A 3 12.13 1.51 4.76
CA ARG A 3 11.11 0.46 4.55
C ARG A 3 10.46 0.09 5.89
N LEU A 4 9.17 -0.19 5.86
CA LEU A 4 8.43 -0.68 7.00
C LEU A 4 8.93 -2.09 7.34
N LYS A 5 9.17 -2.37 8.61
CA LYS A 5 9.58 -3.70 9.08
C LYS A 5 8.38 -4.44 9.61
N CYS A 6 8.31 -5.74 9.34
CA CYS A 6 7.27 -6.58 9.90
C CYS A 6 7.36 -6.59 11.43
N PRO A 7 6.26 -6.34 12.17
CA PRO A 7 6.28 -6.37 13.63
C PRO A 7 6.52 -7.78 14.20
N VAL A 8 6.35 -8.83 13.39
CA VAL A 8 6.51 -10.24 13.80
C VAL A 8 7.91 -10.76 13.49
N CYS A 9 8.35 -10.68 12.23
CA CYS A 9 9.65 -11.25 11.81
C CYS A 9 10.76 -10.20 11.64
N THR A 10 10.47 -8.90 11.79
CA THR A 10 11.42 -7.78 11.62
C THR A 10 12.03 -7.61 10.22
N HIS A 11 11.61 -8.43 9.24
CA HIS A 11 12.07 -8.32 7.85
C HIS A 11 11.46 -7.11 7.14
N GLU A 12 12.19 -6.60 6.15
CA GLU A 12 11.88 -5.39 5.38
C GLU A 12 11.09 -5.68 4.08
N ASN A 13 10.74 -6.94 3.85
CA ASN A 13 9.96 -7.38 2.70
C ASN A 13 8.46 -7.21 2.97
N THR A 14 8.06 -5.96 3.12
CA THR A 14 6.70 -5.55 3.44
C THR A 14 6.08 -4.82 2.26
N TRP A 15 4.83 -5.17 1.96
CA TRP A 15 4.09 -4.72 0.80
C TRP A 15 2.77 -4.13 1.26
N ALA A 16 2.51 -2.90 0.87
CA ALA A 16 1.26 -2.21 1.12
C ALA A 16 0.31 -2.47 -0.05
N HIS A 17 -0.92 -2.88 0.26
CA HIS A 17 -1.98 -3.10 -0.71
C HIS A 17 -2.94 -1.91 -0.68
N TYR A 18 -3.22 -1.35 -1.85
CA TYR A 18 -4.06 -0.17 -2.03
C TYR A 18 -5.28 -0.56 -2.85
N VAL A 19 -6.45 -0.12 -2.39
CA VAL A 19 -7.71 -0.32 -3.09
C VAL A 19 -8.33 1.05 -3.27
N HIS A 20 -8.43 1.50 -4.52
CA HIS A 20 -9.11 2.74 -4.86
C HIS A 20 -10.44 2.45 -5.54
N GLU A 21 -11.45 3.23 -5.15
CA GLU A 21 -12.76 3.20 -5.80
C GLU A 21 -12.64 3.61 -7.28
N PRO A 22 -13.60 3.21 -8.13
CA PRO A 22 -13.46 3.42 -9.57
C PRO A 22 -13.30 4.92 -9.89
N CYS A 23 -12.11 5.28 -10.39
CA CYS A 23 -11.85 6.62 -10.90
C CYS A 23 -12.81 6.91 -12.07
N PRO A 24 -13.29 8.15 -12.23
CA PRO A 24 -14.02 8.54 -13.43
C PRO A 24 -13.09 8.42 -14.65
N GLY A 25 -13.19 7.31 -15.39
CA GLY A 25 -12.36 7.00 -16.56
C GLY A 25 -11.72 5.60 -16.60
N SER A 26 -11.81 4.81 -15.53
CA SER A 26 -11.36 3.40 -15.56
C SER A 26 -12.42 2.48 -16.17
N PRO A 27 -12.02 1.45 -16.95
CA PRO A 27 -12.93 0.69 -17.78
C PRO A 27 -14.05 -0.03 -17.02
N THR A 28 -13.82 -0.55 -15.81
CA THR A 28 -14.86 -0.96 -14.84
C THR A 28 -14.13 -1.72 -13.73
N GLY A 29 -14.39 -1.36 -12.48
CA GLY A 29 -13.84 -2.09 -11.32
C GLY A 29 -12.95 -1.24 -10.43
N LYS A 30 -12.86 -1.68 -9.17
CA LYS A 30 -11.94 -1.11 -8.19
C LYS A 30 -10.52 -1.26 -8.70
N ASN A 31 -9.68 -0.27 -8.44
CA ASN A 31 -8.28 -0.32 -8.81
C ASN A 31 -7.48 -0.80 -7.62
N GLU A 32 -6.90 -1.98 -7.76
CA GLU A 32 -6.11 -2.63 -6.72
C GLU A 32 -4.65 -2.67 -7.19
N TRP A 33 -3.75 -2.14 -6.37
CA TRP A 33 -2.32 -2.23 -6.62
C TRP A 33 -1.56 -2.45 -5.34
N GLU A 34 -0.37 -3.02 -5.48
CA GLU A 34 0.58 -3.17 -4.38
C GLU A 34 1.78 -2.28 -4.64
N ALA A 35 2.31 -1.70 -3.57
CA ALA A 35 3.61 -1.06 -3.59
C ALA A 35 4.41 -1.51 -2.37
N GLU A 36 5.72 -1.40 -2.44
CA GLU A 36 6.57 -1.62 -1.27
C GLU A 36 6.10 -0.68 -0.13
N ALA A 37 6.04 -1.18 1.10
CA ALA A 37 5.63 -0.35 2.23
C ALA A 37 6.80 0.56 2.63
N ILE A 38 6.97 1.67 1.90
CA ILE A 38 8.04 2.65 2.12
C ILE A 38 7.49 3.85 2.89
N GLY A 39 8.18 4.23 3.96
CA GLY A 39 7.73 5.30 4.84
C GLY A 39 6.57 4.82 5.72
N ALA A 40 6.88 4.60 7.00
CA ALA A 40 5.86 4.49 8.02
C ALA A 40 5.47 5.90 8.46
N THR A 41 4.18 6.19 8.55
CA THR A 41 3.72 7.23 9.50
C THR A 41 4.21 6.87 10.91
N PRO A 42 4.36 7.83 11.84
CA PRO A 42 4.76 7.52 13.21
C PRO A 42 3.88 6.45 13.89
N ASP A 43 2.66 6.25 13.41
CA ASP A 43 1.72 5.18 13.80
C ASP A 43 1.99 3.81 13.16
N GLY A 44 3.08 3.63 12.39
CA GLY A 44 3.45 2.35 11.80
C GLY A 44 2.66 1.95 10.54
N LYS A 45 1.83 2.85 9.99
CA LYS A 45 1.08 2.61 8.74
C LYS A 45 1.86 3.09 7.52
N PRO A 46 1.75 2.42 6.35
CA PRO A 46 2.39 2.88 5.12
C PRO A 46 1.93 4.29 4.75
N LEU A 47 2.81 5.03 4.10
CA LEU A 47 2.42 6.27 3.45
C LEU A 47 1.37 6.01 2.37
N PRO A 48 0.41 6.92 2.18
CA PRO A 48 -0.52 6.83 1.07
C PRO A 48 0.23 6.97 -0.26
N ALA A 49 -0.19 6.21 -1.27
CA ALA A 49 0.42 6.19 -2.59
C ALA A 49 -0.57 6.74 -3.64
N PRO A 50 -0.08 7.45 -4.68
CA PRO A 50 -0.95 7.89 -5.76
C PRO A 50 -1.51 6.69 -6.52
N CYS A 51 -2.77 6.79 -6.94
CA CYS A 51 -3.35 5.81 -7.85
C CYS A 51 -2.49 5.74 -9.15
N PRO A 52 -2.05 4.55 -9.60
CA PRO A 52 -1.20 4.41 -10.78
C PRO A 52 -1.90 4.76 -12.10
N LEU A 53 -3.21 4.99 -12.05
CA LEU A 53 -3.98 5.33 -13.24
C LEU A 53 -3.87 6.81 -13.61
N PRO A 54 -3.74 7.10 -14.91
CA PRO A 54 -3.67 8.47 -15.38
C PRO A 54 -4.99 9.19 -15.12
N GLY A 55 -4.92 10.35 -14.47
CA GLY A 55 -6.04 11.27 -14.30
C GLY A 55 -6.69 11.29 -12.91
N ASP A 56 -6.32 10.39 -12.01
CA ASP A 56 -6.89 10.35 -10.66
C ASP A 56 -6.12 11.25 -9.68
N GLY A 57 -4.79 11.12 -9.61
CA GLY A 57 -3.94 11.94 -8.74
C GLY A 57 -4.25 11.83 -7.24
N THR A 58 -5.19 10.98 -6.83
CA THR A 58 -5.62 10.83 -5.44
C THR A 58 -4.60 9.98 -4.71
N LEU A 59 -4.18 10.47 -3.55
CA LEU A 59 -3.40 9.69 -2.60
C LEU A 59 -4.33 8.70 -1.91
N THR A 60 -4.15 7.42 -2.23
CA THR A 60 -4.92 6.33 -1.64
C THR A 60 -4.15 5.77 -0.46
N GLN A 61 -4.84 5.61 0.67
CA GLN A 61 -4.25 4.98 1.83
C GLN A 61 -4.19 3.46 1.63
N ALA A 62 -3.11 2.83 2.12
CA ALA A 62 -3.01 1.38 2.09
C ALA A 62 -4.16 0.76 2.90
N SER A 63 -4.89 -0.16 2.28
CA SER A 63 -5.94 -0.94 2.93
C SER A 63 -5.35 -1.93 3.93
N LYS A 64 -4.15 -2.43 3.64
CA LYS A 64 -3.42 -3.40 4.48
C LYS A 64 -1.95 -3.43 4.12
N VAL A 65 -1.14 -3.98 5.02
CA VAL A 65 0.26 -4.32 4.81
C VAL A 65 0.44 -5.81 4.96
N MET A 66 1.26 -6.41 4.10
CA MET A 66 1.64 -7.80 4.19
C MET A 66 3.16 -7.94 4.19
N CYS A 67 3.71 -8.75 5.09
CA CYS A 67 5.09 -9.20 5.01
C CYS A 67 5.17 -10.48 4.18
N ARG A 68 5.89 -10.46 3.06
CA ARG A 68 6.02 -11.64 2.17
C ARG A 68 6.92 -12.74 2.73
N ASP A 69 7.75 -12.45 3.73
CA ASP A 69 8.62 -13.44 4.37
C ASP A 69 7.89 -14.34 5.36
N CYS A 70 7.03 -13.76 6.21
CA CYS A 70 6.29 -14.50 7.23
C CYS A 70 4.78 -14.57 6.95
N ASN A 71 4.33 -14.02 5.81
CA ASN A 71 2.94 -13.92 5.40
C ASN A 71 2.01 -13.26 6.43
N HIS A 72 2.54 -12.33 7.23
CA HIS A 72 1.80 -11.60 8.26
C HIS A 72 1.14 -10.35 7.68
N GLU A 73 -0.14 -10.13 7.99
CA GLU A 73 -0.95 -8.99 7.52
C GLU A 73 -1.33 -8.06 8.69
N TRP A 74 -1.21 -6.73 8.52
CA TRP A 74 -1.60 -5.71 9.51
C TRP A 74 -2.01 -4.37 8.89
#